data_AF-A0A0B2UDM5-F1
#
_entry.id   AF-A0A0B2UDM5-F1
#
_cell.length_a   1.000
_cell.length_b   1.000
_cell.length_c   1.000
_cell.angle_alpha   90.00
_cell.angle_beta   90.00
_cell.angle_gamma   90.00
#
_symmetry.space_group_name_H-M   'P 1'
#
loop_
_entity.id
_entity.type
_entity.pdbx_description
1 polymer ?
#
loop_
_entity_poly.entity_id
_entity_poly.type
_entity_poly.pdbx_seq_one_letter_code
_entity_poly.pdbx_strand_id
1 'polypeptide(L)'
;MTENVRTYLRIKPQAIPEGITVTRDTIKIDGNEFGFDRVFRNSTQQEVFQEISKSLLVECMQGYNCTLFAYGQTGSGKTYTIQGNDHNMGIVQRSLDFLHRHTGLKVSLSFVEIYNEVMFDLLDTNAMLSIREDPCAGVVVDNLTVVESSGYEESMELYTRGLKIRKISSTTMNKESSRSHCVLMVYLRNECDIVHRASKLCFVDLAGSERLREKEIEELRMKEAMNINKSLLCLGKVINKLSGDVDGHIGYRESKLTFLLKDSLGGNCKLTVIGNVSLENRSDSVGTMNFLQRSRMIKNPATVNSDVNGELEEVKNKLKDLDVENQSLKAKIALMDIRPCEIPTGMLHFQYEISEISKVVNDAIGDLECLEREVAKISGHDFDVNRKLLLDIHEYFVNISSSRRRQVELMMKRKGDDER
;
A
#
# COMPACT_ATOMS: atom_id res chain seq x y z
N MET A 1 28.66 -13.79 -0.79
CA MET A 1 28.82 -13.92 0.67
C MET A 1 27.45 -13.77 1.30
N THR A 2 27.09 -14.62 2.26
CA THR A 2 25.83 -14.47 3.02
C THR A 2 25.96 -13.29 3.97
N GLU A 3 25.05 -12.33 3.88
CA GLU A 3 24.99 -11.20 4.82
C GLU A 3 23.84 -11.38 5.80
N ASN A 4 24.06 -10.90 7.01
CA ASN A 4 23.04 -10.83 8.05
C ASN A 4 22.03 -9.73 7.70
N VAL A 5 20.78 -9.93 8.12
CA VAL A 5 19.71 -8.93 8.01
C VAL A 5 20.08 -7.65 8.76
N ARG A 6 19.89 -6.49 8.10
CA ARG A 6 20.09 -5.18 8.74
C ARG A 6 18.89 -4.80 9.59
N THR A 7 19.14 -4.31 10.78
CA THR A 7 18.12 -3.99 11.78
C THR A 7 18.28 -2.58 12.30
N TYR A 8 17.20 -1.81 12.21
CA TYR A 8 17.13 -0.43 12.65
C TYR A 8 16.04 -0.29 13.71
N LEU A 9 16.27 0.47 14.78
CA LEU A 9 15.24 0.78 15.75
C LEU A 9 14.83 2.25 15.61
N ARG A 10 13.54 2.54 15.49
CA ARG A 10 13.02 3.90 15.49
C ARG A 10 12.08 4.10 16.67
N ILE A 11 12.51 4.96 17.59
CA ILE A 11 11.75 5.33 18.76
C ILE A 11 10.82 6.48 18.38
N LYS A 12 9.52 6.32 18.64
CA LYS A 12 8.53 7.39 18.49
C LYS A 12 8.99 8.63 19.27
N PRO A 13 8.84 9.86 18.74
CA PRO A 13 9.27 11.06 19.45
C PRO A 13 8.56 11.18 20.81
N GLN A 14 9.33 11.10 21.89
CA GLN A 14 8.85 11.18 23.28
C GLN A 14 10.02 11.42 24.25
N ALA A 15 9.68 11.78 25.50
CA ALA A 15 10.65 11.80 26.59
C ALA A 15 11.14 10.36 26.87
N ILE A 16 12.42 10.21 27.20
CA ILE A 16 12.96 8.91 27.62
C ILE A 16 12.58 8.72 29.09
N PRO A 17 11.83 7.64 29.43
CA PRO A 17 11.55 7.29 30.81
C PRO A 17 12.83 7.04 31.62
N GLU A 18 12.80 7.29 32.93
CA GLU A 18 13.90 6.94 33.82
C GLU A 18 14.24 5.44 33.72
N GLY A 19 15.54 5.15 33.79
CA GLY A 19 16.07 3.78 33.68
C GLY A 19 16.27 3.27 32.25
N ILE A 20 15.97 4.08 31.22
CA ILE A 20 16.25 3.75 29.82
C ILE A 20 17.45 4.55 29.32
N THR A 21 18.42 3.86 28.71
CA THR A 21 19.58 4.49 28.08
C THR A 21 19.57 4.21 26.58
N VAL A 22 19.78 5.23 25.76
CA VAL A 22 19.80 5.12 24.30
C VAL A 22 21.11 5.70 23.76
N THR A 23 21.87 4.90 23.02
CA THR A 23 23.06 5.31 22.27
C THR A 23 22.75 5.29 20.76
N ARG A 24 23.77 5.47 19.91
CA ARG A 24 23.64 5.45 18.45
C ARG A 24 23.14 4.11 17.92
N ASP A 25 23.53 3.02 18.55
CA ASP A 25 23.35 1.64 18.10
C ASP A 25 22.69 0.74 19.14
N THR A 26 22.53 1.22 20.38
CA THR A 26 22.12 0.37 21.51
C THR A 26 21.03 1.05 22.33
N ILE A 27 20.11 0.25 22.86
CA ILE A 27 19.13 0.66 23.86
C ILE A 27 19.16 -0.29 25.05
N LYS A 28 19.16 0.26 26.27
CA LYS A 28 19.01 -0.48 27.52
C LYS A 28 17.65 -0.18 28.14
N ILE A 29 16.84 -1.20 28.36
CA ILE A 29 15.49 -1.11 28.92
C ILE A 29 15.23 -2.33 29.81
N ASP A 30 14.71 -2.10 31.02
CA ASP A 30 14.37 -3.14 32.00
C ASP A 30 15.53 -4.12 32.26
N GLY A 31 16.77 -3.61 32.33
CA GLY A 31 17.99 -4.41 32.55
C GLY A 31 18.50 -5.19 31.33
N ASN A 32 17.78 -5.15 30.20
CA ASN A 32 18.19 -5.79 28.95
C ASN A 32 18.85 -4.78 28.02
N GLU A 33 19.85 -5.23 27.26
CA GLU A 33 20.59 -4.44 26.29
C GLU A 33 20.36 -4.99 24.88
N PHE A 34 19.97 -4.13 23.94
CA PHE A 34 19.65 -4.51 22.56
C PHE A 34 20.48 -3.67 21.58
N GLY A 35 21.24 -4.34 20.70
CA GLY A 35 22.10 -3.72 19.69
C GLY A 35 21.55 -3.79 18.27
N PHE A 36 21.60 -2.70 17.54
CA PHE A 36 21.05 -2.51 16.19
C PHE A 36 22.10 -1.84 15.28
N ASP A 37 21.87 -1.82 13.98
CA ASP A 37 22.76 -1.11 13.05
C ASP A 37 22.63 0.42 13.23
N ARG A 38 21.43 0.89 13.62
CA ARG A 38 21.22 2.25 14.16
C ARG A 38 19.94 2.34 14.98
N VAL A 39 19.97 3.19 16.01
CA VAL A 39 18.83 3.62 16.79
C VAL A 39 18.51 5.09 16.46
N PHE A 40 17.30 5.32 15.95
CA PHE A 40 16.75 6.64 15.65
C PHE A 40 15.93 7.15 16.83
N ARG A 41 16.30 8.32 17.33
CA ARG A 41 15.59 9.05 18.39
C ARG A 41 15.37 10.47 17.93
N ASN A 42 14.12 10.94 17.99
CA ASN A 42 13.71 12.26 17.52
C ASN A 42 14.19 12.56 16.09
N SER A 43 14.40 11.51 15.29
CA SER A 43 14.96 11.64 13.94
C SER A 43 13.87 11.99 12.94
N THR A 44 14.21 12.91 12.05
CA THR A 44 13.34 13.33 10.95
C THR A 44 13.18 12.20 9.93
N GLN A 45 12.15 12.29 9.07
CA GLN A 45 11.99 11.36 7.95
C GLN A 45 13.20 11.36 7.02
N GLN A 46 13.81 12.54 6.82
CA GLN A 46 14.96 12.70 5.96
C GLN A 46 16.19 11.99 6.53
N GLU A 47 16.47 12.12 7.82
CA GLU A 47 17.59 11.43 8.47
C GLU A 47 17.44 9.90 8.43
N VAL A 48 16.21 9.41 8.67
CA VAL A 48 15.90 7.98 8.60
C VAL A 48 16.08 7.46 7.17
N PHE A 49 15.57 8.19 6.18
CA PHE A 49 15.74 7.86 4.76
C PHE A 49 17.21 7.86 4.36
N GLN A 50 17.97 8.92 4.68
CA GLN A 50 19.39 9.04 4.32
C GLN A 50 20.22 7.88 4.86
N GLU A 51 19.91 7.35 6.04
CA GLU A 51 20.63 6.18 6.53
C GLU A 51 20.22 4.90 5.83
N ILE A 52 18.91 4.61 5.76
CA ILE A 52 18.41 3.34 5.22
C ILE A 52 18.75 3.22 3.72
N SER A 53 18.68 4.32 2.98
CA SER A 53 18.92 4.34 1.54
C SER A 53 20.35 4.03 1.13
N LYS A 54 21.34 4.25 2.03
CA LYS A 54 22.76 3.91 1.78
C LYS A 54 22.97 2.42 1.48
N SER A 55 22.17 1.56 2.07
CA SER A 55 22.13 0.15 1.73
C SER A 55 21.00 -0.15 0.76
N LEU A 56 19.77 0.24 1.09
CA LEU A 56 18.57 -0.24 0.40
C LEU A 56 18.53 0.15 -1.08
N LEU A 57 18.75 1.43 -1.40
CA LEU A 57 18.64 1.91 -2.78
C LEU A 57 19.90 1.63 -3.59
N VAL A 58 21.07 1.71 -2.96
CA VAL A 58 22.35 1.36 -3.60
C VAL A 58 22.35 -0.10 -4.04
N GLU A 59 21.97 -1.02 -3.16
CA GLU A 59 21.92 -2.45 -3.48
C GLU A 59 20.86 -2.76 -4.54
N CYS A 60 19.71 -2.08 -4.47
CA CYS A 60 18.67 -2.22 -5.48
C CYS A 60 19.17 -1.79 -6.87
N MET A 61 19.86 -0.65 -6.96
CA MET A 61 20.43 -0.15 -8.21
C MET A 61 21.51 -1.06 -8.81
N GLN A 62 22.25 -1.77 -7.94
CA GLN A 62 23.21 -2.80 -8.35
C GLN A 62 22.54 -4.06 -8.89
N GLY A 63 21.23 -4.27 -8.68
CA GLY A 63 20.48 -5.42 -9.18
C GLY A 63 20.13 -6.45 -8.10
N TYR A 64 20.32 -6.15 -6.81
CA TYR A 64 19.84 -7.01 -5.74
C TYR A 64 18.35 -6.82 -5.52
N ASN A 65 17.62 -7.92 -5.28
CA ASN A 65 16.30 -7.80 -4.67
C ASN A 65 16.46 -7.26 -3.25
N CYS A 66 15.62 -6.32 -2.87
CA CYS A 66 15.71 -5.61 -1.61
C CYS A 66 14.35 -5.58 -0.93
N THR A 67 14.32 -5.62 0.40
CA THR A 67 13.07 -5.51 1.16
C THR A 67 13.28 -4.71 2.42
N LEU A 68 12.37 -3.77 2.69
CA LEU A 68 12.29 -3.02 3.94
C LEU A 68 11.00 -3.37 4.70
N PHE A 69 11.14 -3.93 5.90
CA PHE A 69 10.03 -4.21 6.82
C PHE A 69 9.88 -3.11 7.87
N ALA A 70 8.67 -2.57 8.04
CA ALA A 70 8.31 -1.87 9.27
C ALA A 70 7.55 -2.82 10.20
N TYR A 71 8.06 -3.01 11.42
CA TYR A 71 7.49 -3.92 12.42
C TYR A 71 7.36 -3.23 13.78
N GLY A 72 6.33 -3.59 14.55
CA GLY A 72 6.08 -3.08 15.90
C GLY A 72 4.60 -2.95 16.21
N GLN A 73 4.28 -2.52 17.43
CA GLN A 73 2.88 -2.37 17.87
C GLN A 73 2.12 -1.29 17.07
N THR A 74 0.80 -1.30 17.16
CA THR A 74 -0.05 -0.22 16.67
C THR A 74 0.29 1.09 17.38
N GLY A 75 0.29 2.18 16.60
CA GLY A 75 0.62 3.52 17.09
C GLY A 75 2.12 3.79 17.34
N SER A 76 3.02 2.83 17.06
CA SER A 76 4.47 3.01 17.23
C SER A 76 5.15 3.78 16.09
N GLY A 77 4.46 3.97 14.95
CA GLY A 77 4.96 4.76 13.83
C GLY A 77 5.45 3.96 12.61
N LYS A 78 5.00 2.71 12.43
CA LYS A 78 5.27 1.90 11.21
C LYS A 78 4.85 2.63 9.93
N THR A 79 3.56 2.93 9.79
CA THR A 79 3.00 3.66 8.66
C THR A 79 3.61 5.06 8.53
N TYR A 80 3.88 5.77 9.64
CA TYR A 80 4.60 7.04 9.58
C TYR A 80 6.02 6.88 9.00
N THR A 81 6.70 5.76 9.25
CA THR A 81 8.04 5.53 8.69
C THR A 81 8.00 5.20 7.21
N ILE A 82 7.06 4.33 6.79
CA ILE A 82 6.92 3.91 5.40
C ILE A 82 6.30 5.01 4.53
N GLN A 83 5.15 5.54 4.93
CA GLN A 83 4.34 6.51 4.18
C GLN A 83 4.57 7.95 4.67
N GLY A 84 4.74 8.18 5.96
CA GLY A 84 4.81 9.55 6.50
C GLY A 84 3.45 10.24 6.54
N ASN A 85 3.46 11.56 6.38
CA ASN A 85 2.26 12.40 6.30
C ASN A 85 2.44 13.53 5.26
N ASP A 86 1.40 14.35 5.07
CA ASP A 86 1.36 15.40 4.05
C ASP A 86 2.50 16.42 4.15
N HIS A 87 3.03 16.61 5.36
CA HIS A 87 4.14 17.53 5.63
C HIS A 87 5.51 16.83 5.68
N ASN A 88 5.53 15.51 5.85
CA ASN A 88 6.73 14.74 6.13
C ASN A 88 6.64 13.38 5.42
N MET A 89 6.99 13.40 4.14
CA MET A 89 7.05 12.20 3.28
C MET A 89 7.93 11.11 3.90
N GLY A 90 7.44 9.87 3.83
CA GLY A 90 8.11 8.67 4.31
C GLY A 90 9.17 8.13 3.36
N ILE A 91 9.64 6.93 3.67
CA ILE A 91 10.69 6.26 2.90
C ILE A 91 10.23 5.95 1.48
N VAL A 92 8.96 5.57 1.28
CA VAL A 92 8.44 5.18 -0.04
C VAL A 92 8.56 6.33 -1.04
N GLN A 93 7.98 7.49 -0.72
CA GLN A 93 7.96 8.63 -1.65
C GLN A 93 9.38 9.11 -1.96
N ARG A 94 10.23 9.21 -0.94
CA ARG A 94 11.64 9.62 -1.11
C ARG A 94 12.42 8.61 -1.96
N SER A 95 12.10 7.32 -1.85
CA SER A 95 12.71 6.28 -2.67
C SER A 95 12.26 6.38 -4.12
N LEU A 96 10.97 6.58 -4.38
CA LEU A 96 10.45 6.75 -5.74
C LEU A 96 11.07 7.97 -6.43
N ASP A 97 11.16 9.10 -5.72
CA ASP A 97 11.81 10.31 -6.22
C ASP A 97 13.29 10.05 -6.56
N PHE A 98 14.02 9.41 -5.65
CA PHE A 98 15.41 9.05 -5.87
C PHE A 98 15.59 8.12 -7.08
N LEU A 99 14.77 7.08 -7.19
CA LEU A 99 14.88 6.08 -8.25
C LEU A 99 14.61 6.67 -9.63
N HIS A 100 13.56 7.49 -9.78
CA HIS A 100 13.25 8.15 -11.05
C HIS A 100 14.33 9.16 -11.47
N ARG A 101 14.92 9.89 -10.53
CA ARG A 101 15.94 10.90 -10.85
C ARG A 101 17.31 10.32 -11.18
N HIS A 102 17.69 9.17 -10.60
CA HIS A 102 19.10 8.75 -10.60
C HIS A 102 19.36 7.38 -11.21
N THR A 103 18.35 6.55 -11.45
CA THR A 103 18.59 5.19 -11.96
C THR A 103 18.75 5.13 -13.46
N GLY A 104 17.97 5.93 -14.21
CA GLY A 104 17.79 5.74 -15.65
C GLY A 104 17.18 4.38 -16.02
N LEU A 105 16.65 3.64 -15.04
CA LEU A 105 16.00 2.34 -15.21
C LEU A 105 14.50 2.53 -15.37
N LYS A 106 13.85 1.61 -16.06
CA LYS A 106 12.40 1.53 -16.07
C LYS A 106 11.90 1.16 -14.68
N VAL A 107 10.93 1.92 -14.20
CA VAL A 107 10.28 1.72 -12.91
C VAL A 107 8.89 1.18 -13.15
N SER A 108 8.52 0.10 -12.47
CA SER A 108 7.13 -0.39 -12.46
C SER A 108 6.68 -0.66 -11.03
N LEU A 109 5.38 -0.54 -10.77
CA LEU A 109 4.80 -0.72 -9.43
C LEU A 109 3.72 -1.79 -9.41
N SER A 110 3.69 -2.53 -8.31
CA SER A 110 2.55 -3.33 -7.88
C SER A 110 2.27 -3.04 -6.42
N PHE A 111 1.00 -3.09 -6.00
CA PHE A 111 0.65 -2.77 -4.62
C PHE A 111 -0.40 -3.76 -4.09
N VAL A 112 -0.05 -4.47 -3.02
CA VAL A 112 -0.88 -5.53 -2.44
C VAL A 112 -1.23 -5.21 -1.00
N GLU A 113 -2.50 -5.44 -0.66
CA GLU A 113 -2.96 -5.56 0.73
C GLU A 113 -3.22 -7.04 1.07
N ILE A 114 -2.75 -7.50 2.23
CA ILE A 114 -3.12 -8.80 2.80
C ILE A 114 -3.97 -8.53 4.04
N TYR A 115 -5.24 -8.92 3.97
CA TYR A 115 -6.17 -8.81 5.08
C TYR A 115 -6.88 -10.14 5.29
N ASN A 116 -6.88 -10.64 6.53
CA ASN A 116 -7.57 -11.88 6.88
C ASN A 116 -7.19 -13.06 5.96
N GLU A 117 -5.89 -13.19 5.63
CA GLU A 117 -5.33 -14.20 4.72
C GLU A 117 -5.87 -14.17 3.27
N VAL A 118 -6.49 -13.06 2.87
CA VAL A 118 -6.89 -12.76 1.50
C VAL A 118 -6.01 -11.64 0.95
N MET A 119 -5.57 -11.79 -0.30
CA MET A 119 -4.76 -10.80 -1.01
C MET A 119 -5.66 -9.93 -1.90
N PHE A 120 -5.45 -8.63 -1.85
CA PHE A 120 -6.16 -7.63 -2.65
C PHE A 120 -5.15 -6.82 -3.43
N ASP A 121 -5.39 -6.63 -4.73
CA ASP A 121 -4.64 -5.71 -5.55
C ASP A 121 -5.17 -4.29 -5.31
N LEU A 122 -4.28 -3.39 -4.90
CA LEU A 122 -4.61 -1.99 -4.63
C LEU A 122 -4.52 -1.10 -5.88
N LEU A 123 -4.07 -1.64 -7.03
CA LEU A 123 -4.03 -0.95 -8.31
C LEU A 123 -5.16 -1.38 -9.25
N ASP A 124 -5.73 -2.57 -9.05
CA ASP A 124 -6.95 -3.08 -9.71
C ASP A 124 -7.84 -3.85 -8.71
N THR A 125 -8.93 -3.23 -8.27
CA THR A 125 -9.85 -3.83 -7.28
C THR A 125 -10.62 -5.04 -7.80
N ASN A 126 -10.63 -5.32 -9.11
CA ASN A 126 -11.34 -6.44 -9.70
C ASN A 126 -10.47 -7.71 -9.80
N ALA A 127 -9.15 -7.58 -9.61
CA ALA A 127 -8.22 -8.69 -9.75
C ALA A 127 -8.39 -9.73 -8.64
N MET A 128 -8.52 -11.00 -9.02
CA MET A 128 -8.48 -12.14 -8.10
C MET A 128 -7.05 -12.70 -8.04
N LEU A 129 -6.37 -12.41 -6.93
CA LEU A 129 -4.97 -12.78 -6.76
C LEU A 129 -4.82 -14.22 -6.25
N SER A 130 -3.84 -14.93 -6.80
CA SER A 130 -3.40 -16.22 -6.27
C SER A 130 -1.88 -16.27 -6.17
N ILE A 131 -1.35 -16.84 -5.10
CA ILE A 131 0.09 -16.90 -4.84
C ILE A 131 0.59 -18.32 -5.02
N ARG A 132 1.66 -18.47 -5.80
CA ARG A 132 2.31 -19.74 -6.10
C ARG A 132 3.82 -19.61 -6.10
N GLU A 133 4.48 -20.75 -6.20
CA GLU A 133 5.92 -20.85 -6.33
C GLU A 133 6.25 -21.30 -7.75
N ASP A 134 7.10 -20.53 -8.41
CA ASP A 134 7.62 -20.78 -9.73
C ASP A 134 9.06 -21.31 -9.62
N PRO A 135 9.43 -22.38 -10.33
CA PRO A 135 10.77 -22.97 -10.25
C PRO A 135 11.90 -22.00 -10.64
N CYS A 136 11.62 -21.03 -11.51
CA CYS A 136 12.61 -20.07 -12.02
C CYS A 136 12.46 -18.70 -11.35
N ALA A 137 11.23 -18.22 -11.19
CA ALA A 137 10.95 -16.86 -10.72
C ALA A 137 10.75 -16.75 -9.19
N GLY A 138 10.78 -17.86 -8.45
CA GLY A 138 10.54 -17.86 -7.01
C GLY A 138 9.07 -17.63 -6.69
N VAL A 139 8.74 -16.78 -5.73
CA VAL A 139 7.34 -16.55 -5.37
C VAL A 139 6.67 -15.57 -6.33
N VAL A 140 5.58 -16.01 -6.95
CA VAL A 140 4.80 -15.25 -7.94
C VAL A 140 3.36 -15.10 -7.47
N VAL A 141 2.80 -13.90 -7.69
CA VAL A 141 1.39 -13.61 -7.48
C VAL A 141 0.73 -13.49 -8.85
N ASP A 142 -0.06 -14.49 -9.22
CA ASP A 142 -0.82 -14.48 -10.46
C ASP A 142 -1.91 -13.41 -10.40
N ASN A 143 -2.15 -12.77 -11.56
CA ASN A 143 -3.08 -11.66 -11.75
C ASN A 143 -2.74 -10.38 -10.97
N LEU A 144 -1.53 -10.27 -10.40
CA LEU A 144 -1.09 -9.03 -9.79
C LEU A 144 -0.80 -7.98 -10.85
N THR A 145 -1.45 -6.83 -10.76
CA THR A 145 -1.24 -5.70 -11.67
C THR A 145 0.17 -5.14 -11.51
N VAL A 146 0.89 -5.01 -12.63
CA VAL A 146 2.20 -4.35 -12.72
C VAL A 146 2.04 -3.17 -13.68
N VAL A 147 2.23 -1.95 -13.18
CA VAL A 147 2.10 -0.73 -13.99
C VAL A 147 3.47 -0.08 -14.15
N GLU A 148 3.94 0.06 -15.39
CA GLU A 148 5.13 0.86 -15.70
C GLU A 148 4.84 2.34 -15.46
N SER A 149 5.79 3.05 -14.86
CA SER A 149 5.69 4.47 -14.59
C SER A 149 6.87 5.21 -15.19
N SER A 150 6.60 6.27 -15.93
CA SER A 150 7.59 7.07 -16.66
C SER A 150 8.22 8.17 -15.81
N GLY A 151 7.71 8.42 -14.61
CA GLY A 151 8.20 9.48 -13.74
C GLY A 151 7.67 9.42 -12.31
N TYR A 152 8.22 10.29 -11.46
CA TYR A 152 7.88 10.35 -10.04
C TYR A 152 6.39 10.63 -9.80
N GLU A 153 5.81 11.57 -10.56
CA GLU A 153 4.42 12.01 -10.41
C GLU A 153 3.43 10.86 -10.64
N GLU A 154 3.62 10.08 -11.71
CA GLU A 154 2.77 8.92 -12.03
C GLU A 154 2.93 7.80 -10.99
N SER A 155 4.16 7.55 -10.51
CA SER A 155 4.38 6.59 -9.43
C SER A 155 3.70 7.03 -8.13
N MET A 156 3.71 8.33 -7.84
CA MET A 156 3.02 8.91 -6.69
C MET A 156 1.51 8.85 -6.83
N GLU A 157 0.97 9.04 -8.03
CA GLU A 157 -0.45 8.85 -8.33
C GLU A 157 -0.89 7.40 -8.06
N LEU A 158 -0.15 6.42 -8.60
CA LEU A 158 -0.42 4.99 -8.36
C LEU A 158 -0.37 4.63 -6.88
N TYR A 159 0.65 5.12 -6.17
CA TYR A 159 0.80 4.90 -4.74
C TYR A 159 -0.35 5.53 -3.93
N THR A 160 -0.70 6.79 -4.22
CA THR A 160 -1.79 7.51 -3.54
C THR A 160 -3.14 6.88 -3.81
N ARG A 161 -3.41 6.45 -5.05
CA ARG A 161 -4.62 5.71 -5.42
C ARG A 161 -4.78 4.43 -4.60
N GLY A 162 -3.72 3.63 -4.50
CA GLY A 162 -3.75 2.40 -3.69
C GLY A 162 -3.99 2.66 -2.20
N LEU A 163 -3.42 3.75 -1.65
CA LEU A 163 -3.68 4.16 -0.27
C LEU A 163 -5.12 4.62 -0.04
N LYS A 164 -5.73 5.34 -1.01
CA LYS A 164 -7.16 5.71 -0.95
C LYS A 164 -8.04 4.47 -0.95
N ILE A 165 -7.80 3.51 -1.86
CA ILE A 165 -8.53 2.24 -1.93
C ILE A 165 -8.45 1.47 -0.61
N ARG A 166 -7.24 1.37 -0.04
CA ARG A 166 -7.03 0.76 1.29
C ARG A 166 -7.87 1.44 2.38
N LYS A 167 -7.91 2.78 2.39
CA LYS A 167 -8.68 3.56 3.38
C LYS A 167 -10.18 3.33 3.23
N ILE A 168 -10.70 3.31 2.00
CA ILE A 168 -12.12 3.05 1.73
C ILE A 168 -12.49 1.62 2.14
N SER A 169 -11.68 0.63 1.74
CA SER A 169 -11.78 -0.79 2.15
C SER A 169 -11.86 -0.93 3.68
N SER A 170 -11.08 -0.13 4.41
CA SER A 170 -11.09 -0.07 5.86
C SER A 170 -12.44 0.42 6.42
N THR A 171 -12.98 1.51 5.88
CA THR A 171 -14.28 2.04 6.32
C THR A 171 -15.47 1.17 5.95
N THR A 172 -15.48 0.57 4.76
CA THR A 172 -16.62 -0.22 4.25
C THR A 172 -16.73 -1.59 4.90
N MET A 173 -15.60 -2.20 5.27
CA MET A 173 -15.55 -3.55 5.84
C MET A 173 -15.24 -3.56 7.35
N ASN A 174 -15.31 -2.42 8.04
CA ASN A 174 -14.84 -2.24 9.42
C ASN A 174 -13.40 -2.76 9.64
N LYS A 175 -12.56 -2.73 8.59
CA LYS A 175 -11.16 -3.11 8.73
C LYS A 175 -10.42 -1.95 9.38
N GLU A 176 -9.58 -2.29 10.34
CA GLU A 176 -8.63 -1.33 10.89
C GLU A 176 -7.33 -1.46 10.11
N SER A 177 -6.70 -0.36 9.69
CA SER A 177 -5.43 -0.40 8.96
C SER A 177 -4.29 -1.03 9.77
N SER A 178 -4.43 -1.06 11.10
CA SER A 178 -3.57 -1.81 12.02
C SER A 178 -3.66 -3.33 11.87
N ARG A 179 -4.67 -3.86 11.15
CA ARG A 179 -4.98 -5.29 11.00
C ARG A 179 -4.70 -5.83 9.60
N SER A 180 -4.27 -5.00 8.66
CA SER A 180 -3.85 -5.42 7.31
C SER A 180 -2.36 -5.15 7.08
N HIS A 181 -1.74 -5.99 6.26
CA HIS A 181 -0.36 -5.80 5.79
C HIS A 181 -0.37 -5.19 4.41
N CYS A 182 0.53 -4.27 4.14
CA CYS A 182 0.69 -3.65 2.83
C CYS A 182 2.09 -3.88 2.28
N VAL A 183 2.15 -4.26 1.01
CA VAL A 183 3.39 -4.54 0.30
C VAL A 183 3.37 -3.77 -1.02
N LEU A 184 4.14 -2.68 -1.07
CA LEU A 184 4.43 -1.99 -2.32
C LEU A 184 5.68 -2.63 -2.93
N MET A 185 5.58 -3.07 -4.17
CA MET A 185 6.69 -3.63 -4.93
C MET A 185 7.06 -2.66 -6.04
N VAL A 186 8.34 -2.29 -6.08
CA VAL A 186 8.93 -1.45 -7.12
C VAL A 186 9.90 -2.33 -7.90
N TYR A 187 9.66 -2.47 -9.19
CA TYR A 187 10.51 -3.21 -10.11
C TYR A 187 11.39 -2.24 -10.86
N LEU A 188 12.70 -2.48 -10.86
CA LEU A 188 13.66 -1.77 -11.69
C LEU A 188 14.16 -2.72 -12.76
N ARG A 189 14.11 -2.31 -14.02
CA ARG A 189 14.67 -3.05 -15.15
C ARG A 189 15.40 -2.12 -16.11
N ASN A 190 16.46 -2.58 -16.74
CA ASN A 190 16.92 -1.99 -18.00
C ASN A 190 16.44 -2.83 -19.17
N GLU A 191 16.27 -2.19 -20.32
CA GLU A 191 15.88 -2.87 -21.58
C GLU A 191 16.95 -2.73 -22.67
N CYS A 192 17.86 -1.76 -22.55
CA CYS A 192 18.72 -1.32 -23.65
C CYS A 192 20.23 -1.37 -23.36
N ASP A 193 20.66 -2.12 -22.33
CA ASP A 193 22.08 -2.25 -21.98
C ASP A 193 22.64 -3.60 -22.41
N ILE A 194 23.97 -3.65 -22.60
CA ILE A 194 24.73 -4.90 -22.82
C ILE A 194 24.56 -5.87 -21.62
N VAL A 195 24.40 -5.30 -20.43
CA VAL A 195 24.14 -6.01 -19.18
C VAL A 195 22.67 -5.81 -18.82
N HIS A 196 21.84 -6.83 -18.99
CA HIS A 196 20.45 -6.84 -18.52
C HIS A 196 20.44 -6.95 -17.00
N ARG A 197 19.69 -6.10 -16.32
CA ARG A 197 19.59 -6.04 -14.86
C ARG A 197 18.14 -5.89 -14.45
N ALA A 198 17.75 -6.68 -13.46
CA ALA A 198 16.46 -6.57 -12.82
C ALA A 198 16.61 -6.55 -11.30
N SER A 199 15.74 -5.79 -10.62
CA SER A 199 15.65 -5.86 -9.16
C SER A 199 14.23 -5.58 -8.72
N LYS A 200 13.85 -6.17 -7.58
CA LYS A 200 12.58 -5.93 -6.90
C LYS A 200 12.86 -5.30 -5.54
N LEU A 201 12.35 -4.10 -5.31
CA LEU A 201 12.35 -3.41 -4.03
C LEU A 201 10.96 -3.47 -3.39
N CYS A 202 10.85 -4.13 -2.24
CA CYS A 202 9.61 -4.24 -1.49
C CYS A 202 9.60 -3.32 -0.27
N PHE A 203 8.58 -2.49 -0.13
CA PHE A 203 8.26 -1.78 1.10
C PHE A 203 7.08 -2.44 1.79
N VAL A 204 7.29 -2.90 3.02
CA VAL A 204 6.29 -3.65 3.78
C VAL A 204 5.90 -2.88 5.03
N ASP A 205 4.62 -2.50 5.11
CA ASP A 205 3.98 -1.96 6.30
C ASP A 205 3.13 -3.06 6.93
N LEU A 206 3.63 -3.66 8.01
CA LEU A 206 2.96 -4.77 8.67
C LEU A 206 1.84 -4.28 9.61
N ALA A 207 0.91 -5.18 9.91
CA ALA A 207 -0.07 -5.01 10.99
C ALA A 207 0.62 -4.80 12.37
N GLY A 208 -0.16 -4.36 13.36
CA GLY A 208 0.27 -4.26 14.75
C GLY A 208 0.73 -5.61 15.31
N SER A 209 1.88 -5.62 15.99
CA SER A 209 2.42 -6.84 16.62
C SER A 209 1.87 -7.14 18.02
N GLU A 210 1.05 -6.25 18.56
CA GLU A 210 0.39 -6.44 19.84
C GLU A 210 -0.60 -7.60 19.81
N ARG A 211 -0.83 -8.21 20.97
CA ARG A 211 -1.85 -9.24 21.11
C ARG A 211 -3.20 -8.57 21.32
N LEU A 212 -4.22 -9.07 20.62
CA LEU A 212 -5.61 -8.67 20.84
C LEU A 212 -5.99 -8.95 22.30
N ARG A 213 -6.60 -7.97 22.95
CA ARG A 213 -7.13 -8.10 24.32
C ARG A 213 -8.45 -8.88 24.29
N GLU A 214 -8.81 -9.54 25.39
CA GLU A 214 -10.04 -10.36 25.46
C GLU A 214 -11.30 -9.60 25.02
N LYS A 215 -11.44 -8.33 25.42
CA LYS A 215 -12.56 -7.46 25.01
C LYS A 215 -12.61 -7.22 23.49
N GLU A 216 -11.47 -7.10 22.83
CA GLU A 216 -11.39 -6.90 21.38
C GLU A 216 -11.74 -8.20 20.62
N ILE A 217 -11.46 -9.35 21.23
CA ILE A 217 -11.81 -10.66 20.68
C ILE A 217 -13.33 -10.89 20.75
N GLU A 218 -14.00 -10.43 21.80
CA GLU A 218 -15.48 -10.52 21.93
C GLU A 218 -16.21 -9.66 20.89
N GLU A 219 -15.68 -8.48 20.56
CA GLU A 219 -16.24 -7.59 19.54
C GLU A 219 -15.97 -8.09 18.10
N LEU A 220 -14.92 -8.88 17.92
CA LEU A 220 -14.54 -9.46 16.64
C LEU A 220 -15.20 -10.82 16.41
N ARG A 221 -15.46 -11.15 15.14
CA ARG A 221 -15.79 -12.54 14.80
C ARG A 221 -14.59 -13.41 15.16
N MET A 222 -14.79 -14.49 15.93
CA MET A 222 -13.68 -15.37 16.38
C MET A 222 -12.71 -15.77 15.25
N LYS A 223 -13.20 -16.04 14.04
CA LYS A 223 -12.37 -16.38 12.87
C LYS A 223 -11.45 -15.24 12.42
N GLU A 224 -11.91 -14.00 12.52
CA GLU A 224 -11.13 -12.81 12.16
C GLU A 224 -10.04 -12.54 13.19
N ALA A 225 -10.38 -12.58 14.48
CA ALA A 225 -9.41 -12.45 15.57
C ALA A 225 -8.28 -13.50 15.49
N MET A 226 -8.62 -14.75 15.12
CA MET A 226 -7.63 -15.81 14.89
C MET A 226 -6.71 -15.53 13.69
N ASN A 227 -7.26 -15.02 12.58
CA ASN A 227 -6.52 -14.83 11.34
C ASN A 227 -5.65 -13.56 11.33
N ILE A 228 -6.05 -12.49 12.02
CA ILE A 228 -5.23 -11.26 12.12
C ILE A 228 -3.86 -11.60 12.72
N ASN A 229 -3.86 -12.34 13.84
CA ASN A 229 -2.62 -12.76 14.50
C ASN A 229 -1.92 -13.92 13.80
N LYS A 230 -2.61 -14.69 12.95
CA LYS A 230 -2.03 -15.83 12.24
C LYS A 230 -0.82 -15.42 11.40
N SER A 231 -0.96 -14.35 10.62
CA SER A 231 0.10 -13.83 9.74
C SER A 231 1.40 -13.49 10.49
N LEU A 232 1.31 -12.72 11.57
CA LEU A 232 2.46 -12.33 12.40
C LEU A 232 3.00 -13.48 13.26
N LEU A 233 2.13 -14.39 13.72
CA LEU A 233 2.54 -15.62 14.40
C LEU A 233 3.38 -16.50 13.47
N CYS A 234 2.91 -16.74 12.24
CA CYS A 234 3.65 -17.49 11.23
C CYS A 234 4.97 -16.81 10.89
N LEU A 235 4.98 -15.47 10.75
CA LEU A 235 6.20 -14.69 10.55
C LEU A 235 7.22 -14.90 11.69
N GLY A 236 6.75 -14.83 12.95
CA GLY A 236 7.58 -15.09 14.12
C GLY A 236 8.15 -16.51 14.14
N LYS A 237 7.36 -17.53 13.77
CA LYS A 237 7.84 -18.92 13.64
C LYS A 237 8.93 -19.06 12.58
N VAL A 238 8.73 -18.46 11.40
CA VAL A 238 9.70 -18.47 10.30
C VAL A 238 11.03 -17.84 10.75
N ILE A 239 10.99 -16.67 11.38
CA ILE A 239 12.18 -15.98 11.88
C ILE A 239 12.89 -16.78 12.98
N ASN A 240 12.14 -17.35 13.93
CA ASN A 240 12.73 -18.20 14.98
C ASN A 240 13.43 -19.42 14.39
N LYS A 241 12.86 -20.03 13.36
CA LYS A 241 13.47 -21.20 12.71
C LYS A 241 14.72 -20.81 11.90
N LEU A 242 14.65 -19.72 11.15
CA LEU A 242 15.78 -19.21 10.36
C LEU A 242 16.95 -18.70 11.22
N SER A 243 16.67 -18.20 12.42
CA SER A 243 17.70 -17.67 13.33
C SER A 243 18.43 -18.74 14.13
N GLY A 244 17.84 -19.93 14.30
CA GLY A 244 18.39 -20.99 15.15
C GLY A 244 19.31 -22.00 14.47
N ASP A 245 19.65 -21.82 13.17
CA ASP A 245 20.32 -22.83 12.32
C ASP A 245 19.67 -24.23 12.48
N VAL A 246 18.34 -24.28 12.69
CA VAL A 246 17.62 -25.53 12.91
C VAL A 246 17.23 -26.13 11.56
N ASP A 247 17.86 -27.25 11.23
CA ASP A 247 17.51 -28.03 10.04
C ASP A 247 16.04 -28.44 10.03
N GLY A 248 15.43 -28.31 8.85
CA GLY A 248 14.09 -28.82 8.58
C GLY A 248 13.18 -27.84 7.86
N HIS A 249 11.99 -28.32 7.51
CA HIS A 249 11.05 -27.57 6.67
C HIS A 249 10.57 -26.26 7.33
N ILE A 250 10.72 -25.14 6.62
CA ILE A 250 10.19 -23.83 7.05
C ILE A 250 8.79 -23.65 6.44
N GLY A 251 7.79 -23.46 7.31
CA GLY A 251 6.37 -23.36 6.94
C GLY A 251 5.95 -22.03 6.31
N TYR A 252 6.62 -21.56 5.25
CA TYR A 252 6.26 -20.30 4.58
C TYR A 252 4.82 -20.27 4.08
N ARG A 253 4.25 -21.43 3.74
CA ARG A 253 2.90 -21.57 3.18
C ARG A 253 1.78 -21.44 4.24
N GLU A 254 2.11 -21.38 5.53
CA GLU A 254 1.10 -21.27 6.60
C GLU A 254 0.31 -19.95 6.55
N SER A 255 0.94 -18.87 6.06
CA SER A 255 0.31 -17.56 5.82
C SER A 255 0.66 -17.02 4.44
N LYS A 256 -0.27 -16.27 3.83
CA LYS A 256 -0.03 -15.53 2.57
C LYS A 256 1.12 -14.53 2.72
N LEU A 257 1.25 -13.90 3.89
CA LEU A 257 2.33 -12.95 4.16
C LEU A 257 3.70 -13.64 4.14
N THR A 258 3.86 -14.73 4.89
CA THR A 258 5.14 -15.46 4.93
C THR A 258 5.46 -16.11 3.59
N PHE A 259 4.44 -16.50 2.83
CA PHE A 259 4.66 -17.04 1.50
C PHE A 259 5.15 -15.96 0.55
N LEU A 260 4.51 -14.78 0.54
CA LEU A 260 4.93 -13.63 -0.27
C LEU A 260 6.35 -13.16 0.06
N LEU A 261 6.73 -13.23 1.34
CA LEU A 261 8.02 -12.79 1.85
C LEU A 261 9.07 -13.89 1.91
N LYS A 262 8.82 -15.06 1.31
CA LYS A 262 9.74 -16.21 1.33
C LYS A 262 11.13 -15.81 0.82
N ASP A 263 11.20 -15.10 -0.30
CA ASP A 263 12.48 -14.67 -0.89
C ASP A 263 13.20 -13.65 0.01
N SER A 264 12.44 -12.82 0.73
CA SER A 264 12.98 -11.85 1.69
C SER A 264 13.52 -12.51 2.97
N LEU A 265 12.99 -13.67 3.36
CA LEU A 265 13.29 -14.36 4.60
C LEU A 265 14.08 -15.65 4.33
N GLY A 266 15.40 -15.57 4.23
CA GLY A 266 16.29 -16.70 3.95
C GLY A 266 16.51 -17.00 2.46
N GLY A 267 16.02 -16.14 1.55
CA GLY A 267 16.15 -16.30 0.10
C GLY A 267 17.05 -15.26 -0.59
N ASN A 268 16.90 -15.15 -1.91
CA ASN A 268 17.63 -14.19 -2.75
C ASN A 268 17.09 -12.76 -2.58
N CYS A 269 17.44 -12.13 -1.45
CA CYS A 269 17.05 -10.76 -1.14
C CYS A 269 17.93 -10.15 -0.05
N LYS A 270 18.24 -8.86 -0.15
CA LYS A 270 18.81 -8.06 0.93
C LYS A 270 17.66 -7.55 1.81
N LEU A 271 17.56 -8.09 3.02
CA LEU A 271 16.51 -7.73 3.96
C LEU A 271 16.99 -6.67 4.96
N THR A 272 16.17 -5.64 5.12
CA THR A 272 16.27 -4.61 6.14
C THR A 272 14.99 -4.57 6.97
N VAL A 273 15.11 -4.51 8.29
CA VAL A 273 13.97 -4.43 9.21
C VAL A 273 14.10 -3.18 10.08
N ILE A 274 13.10 -2.30 10.03
CA ILE A 274 12.95 -1.17 10.94
C ILE A 274 11.86 -1.48 11.99
N GLY A 275 12.29 -1.56 13.24
CA GLY A 275 11.43 -1.74 14.41
C GLY A 275 10.96 -0.39 14.93
N ASN A 276 9.65 -0.16 14.94
CA ASN A 276 9.03 1.04 15.47
C ASN A 276 8.51 0.77 16.88
N VAL A 277 8.94 1.57 17.86
CA VAL A 277 8.60 1.36 19.28
C VAL A 277 8.12 2.65 19.96
N SER A 278 7.27 2.50 20.98
CA SER A 278 6.91 3.56 21.93
C SER A 278 7.38 3.13 23.31
N LEU A 279 8.26 3.90 23.96
CA LEU A 279 8.78 3.55 25.29
C LEU A 279 7.75 3.68 26.42
N GLU A 280 6.52 4.14 26.11
CA GLU A 280 5.39 4.11 27.06
C GLU A 280 4.91 2.67 27.27
N ASN A 281 4.91 1.86 26.21
CA ASN A 281 4.53 0.45 26.23
C ASN A 281 5.79 -0.42 26.22
N ARG A 282 6.38 -0.63 27.41
CA ARG A 282 7.66 -1.34 27.54
C ARG A 282 7.61 -2.80 27.06
N SER A 283 6.56 -3.54 27.44
CA SER A 283 6.41 -4.96 27.08
C SER A 283 6.42 -5.20 25.56
N ASP A 284 5.59 -4.45 24.83
CA ASP A 284 5.50 -4.57 23.37
C ASP A 284 6.76 -4.08 22.67
N SER A 285 7.41 -3.05 23.22
CA SER A 285 8.70 -2.54 22.75
C SER A 285 9.81 -3.58 22.92
N VAL A 286 9.89 -4.26 24.06
CA VAL A 286 10.82 -5.37 24.29
C VAL A 286 10.51 -6.54 23.36
N GLY A 287 9.24 -6.85 23.12
CA GLY A 287 8.82 -7.86 22.13
C GLY A 287 9.33 -7.53 20.72
N THR A 288 9.20 -6.26 20.32
CA THR A 288 9.70 -5.74 19.03
C THR A 288 11.23 -5.82 18.95
N MET A 289 11.95 -5.40 19.99
CA MET A 289 13.42 -5.46 20.02
C MET A 289 13.91 -6.91 19.92
N ASN A 290 13.30 -7.84 20.64
CA ASN A 290 13.61 -9.28 20.55
C ASN A 290 13.36 -9.85 19.14
N PHE A 291 12.28 -9.43 18.48
CA PHE A 291 12.00 -9.81 17.09
C PHE A 291 13.13 -9.34 16.15
N LEU A 292 13.60 -8.10 16.30
CA LEU A 292 14.70 -7.58 15.51
C LEU A 292 16.01 -8.33 15.79
N GLN A 293 16.34 -8.62 17.06
CA GLN A 293 17.54 -9.39 17.42
C GLN A 293 17.55 -10.76 16.72
N ARG A 294 16.41 -11.46 16.70
CA ARG A 294 16.30 -12.74 15.98
C ARG A 294 16.38 -12.56 14.46
N SER A 295 15.74 -11.52 13.92
CA SER A 295 15.78 -11.22 12.49
C SER A 295 17.22 -10.99 12.01
N ARG A 296 18.04 -10.29 12.81
CA ARG A 296 19.46 -10.03 12.54
C ARG A 296 20.29 -11.31 12.33
N MET A 297 19.89 -12.42 12.94
CA MET A 297 20.59 -13.70 12.85
C MET A 297 20.30 -14.47 11.56
N ILE A 298 19.30 -14.04 10.78
CA ILE A 298 18.94 -14.67 9.51
C ILE A 298 20.03 -14.36 8.47
N LYS A 299 20.43 -15.38 7.72
CA LYS A 299 21.40 -15.28 6.63
C LYS A 299 20.67 -15.37 5.28
N ASN A 300 20.79 -14.34 4.46
CA ASN A 300 20.22 -14.36 3.10
C ASN A 300 21.33 -14.54 2.05
N PRO A 301 21.23 -15.55 1.15
CA PRO A 301 22.14 -15.70 0.01
C PRO A 301 21.74 -14.80 -1.16
N ALA A 302 21.78 -13.48 -0.96
CA ALA A 302 21.41 -12.51 -2.00
C ALA A 302 22.43 -12.48 -3.15
N THR A 303 21.93 -12.49 -4.39
CA THR A 303 22.72 -12.43 -5.63
C THR A 303 22.27 -11.27 -6.51
N VAL A 304 23.19 -10.71 -7.30
CA VAL A 304 22.85 -9.69 -8.30
C VAL A 304 22.10 -10.34 -9.44
N ASN A 305 20.89 -9.88 -9.74
CA ASN A 305 20.11 -10.39 -10.86
C ASN A 305 20.50 -9.63 -12.13
N SER A 306 21.58 -10.10 -12.76
CA SER A 306 22.07 -9.57 -14.03
C SER A 306 22.41 -10.68 -15.02
N ASP A 307 22.14 -10.41 -16.29
CA ASP A 307 22.51 -11.24 -17.42
C ASP A 307 23.28 -10.42 -18.46
N VAL A 308 24.19 -11.05 -19.20
CA VAL A 308 25.03 -10.38 -20.18
C VAL A 308 24.97 -11.12 -21.50
N ASN A 309 24.63 -10.39 -22.55
CA ASN A 309 24.65 -10.91 -23.92
C ASN A 309 26.11 -11.05 -24.39
N GLY A 310 26.52 -12.27 -24.73
CA GLY A 310 27.87 -12.56 -25.26
C GLY A 310 28.24 -14.04 -25.21
N GLU A 311 29.33 -14.42 -25.86
CA GLU A 311 29.77 -15.83 -25.93
C GLU A 311 30.93 -16.15 -24.96
N LEU A 312 31.72 -15.15 -24.56
CA LEU A 312 32.91 -15.35 -23.75
C LEU A 312 32.64 -15.09 -22.26
N GLU A 313 32.65 -16.15 -21.45
CA GLU A 313 32.33 -16.09 -20.02
C GLU A 313 33.24 -15.17 -19.19
N GLU A 314 34.53 -15.09 -19.53
CA GLU A 314 35.46 -14.19 -18.83
C GLU A 314 35.08 -12.72 -19.00
N VAL A 315 34.65 -12.34 -20.22
CA VAL A 315 34.18 -10.99 -20.52
C VAL A 315 32.84 -10.71 -19.85
N LYS A 316 31.93 -11.69 -19.80
CA LYS A 316 30.67 -11.56 -19.08
C LYS A 316 30.89 -11.27 -17.59
N ASN A 317 31.74 -12.04 -16.93
CA ASN A 317 32.00 -11.86 -15.50
C ASN A 317 32.59 -10.48 -15.24
N LYS A 318 33.56 -10.05 -16.05
CA LYS A 318 34.17 -8.73 -15.91
C LYS A 318 33.20 -7.58 -16.19
N LEU A 319 32.30 -7.74 -17.16
CA LEU A 319 31.23 -6.77 -17.44
C LEU A 319 30.23 -6.69 -16.27
N LYS A 320 29.84 -7.82 -15.68
CA LYS A 320 28.98 -7.85 -14.50
C LYS A 320 29.62 -7.13 -13.32
N ASP A 321 30.89 -7.42 -13.02
CA ASP A 321 31.61 -6.81 -11.90
C ASP A 321 31.74 -5.28 -12.07
N LEU A 322 32.17 -4.83 -13.25
CA LEU A 322 32.29 -3.40 -13.57
C LEU A 322 30.95 -2.69 -13.57
N ASP A 323 29.88 -3.35 -14.01
CA ASP A 323 28.54 -2.78 -13.97
C ASP A 323 28.06 -2.59 -12.53
N VAL A 324 28.20 -3.62 -11.68
CA VAL A 324 27.86 -3.53 -10.25
C VAL A 324 28.63 -2.41 -9.54
N GLU A 325 29.92 -2.26 -9.82
CA GLU A 325 30.73 -1.18 -9.26
C GLU A 325 30.26 0.20 -9.75
N ASN A 326 30.01 0.34 -11.05
CA ASN A 326 29.49 1.58 -11.63
C ASN A 326 28.16 2.00 -11.01
N GLN A 327 27.22 1.07 -10.83
CA GLN A 327 25.94 1.37 -10.18
C GLN A 327 26.12 1.73 -8.72
N SER A 328 27.03 1.07 -8.01
CA SER A 328 27.38 1.42 -6.63
C SER A 328 27.82 2.87 -6.52
N LEU A 329 28.76 3.27 -7.38
CA LEU A 329 29.33 4.61 -7.39
C LEU A 329 28.29 5.66 -7.79
N LYS A 330 27.51 5.40 -8.85
CA LYS A 330 26.41 6.29 -9.28
C LYS A 330 25.40 6.50 -8.15
N ALA A 331 24.96 5.43 -7.50
CA ALA A 331 24.01 5.51 -6.39
C ALA A 331 24.60 6.27 -5.20
N LYS A 332 25.86 6.01 -4.83
CA LYS A 332 26.53 6.73 -3.73
C LYS A 332 26.70 8.22 -4.02
N ILE A 333 27.07 8.60 -5.23
CA ILE A 333 27.17 10.00 -5.66
C ILE A 333 25.80 10.66 -5.59
N ALA A 334 24.78 10.01 -6.16
CA ALA A 334 23.39 10.50 -6.10
C ALA A 334 22.90 10.69 -4.65
N LEU A 335 23.29 9.81 -3.73
CA LEU A 335 22.95 9.94 -2.31
C LEU A 335 23.66 11.12 -1.62
N MET A 336 24.88 11.47 -2.05
CA MET A 336 25.59 12.67 -1.57
C MET A 336 24.95 13.96 -2.08
N ASP A 337 24.38 13.91 -3.29
CA ASP A 337 23.68 15.01 -3.94
C ASP A 337 22.20 15.12 -3.53
N ILE A 338 21.73 14.33 -2.56
CA ILE A 338 20.39 14.49 -1.98
C ILE A 338 20.32 15.87 -1.31
N ARG A 339 19.86 16.85 -2.08
CA ARG A 339 19.30 18.07 -1.52
C ARG A 339 18.10 17.69 -0.66
N PRO A 340 17.78 18.44 0.40
CA PRO A 340 16.48 18.32 1.03
C PRO A 340 15.44 18.38 -0.08
N CYS A 341 14.61 17.33 -0.20
CA CYS A 341 13.47 17.35 -1.10
C CYS A 341 12.61 18.54 -0.64
N GLU A 342 12.74 19.69 -1.31
CA GLU A 342 11.82 20.79 -1.18
C GLU A 342 10.49 20.24 -1.67
N ILE A 343 9.62 19.97 -0.71
CA ILE A 343 8.28 19.46 -0.94
C ILE A 343 7.62 20.44 -1.92
N PRO A 344 7.03 20.00 -3.04
CA PRO A 344 5.96 20.75 -3.67
C PRO A 344 4.79 20.69 -2.68
N THR A 345 4.87 21.50 -1.63
CA THR A 345 4.00 21.48 -0.46
C THR A 345 2.61 21.88 -0.98
N GLY A 346 1.74 20.89 -1.18
CA GLY A 346 0.38 21.07 -1.64
C GLY A 346 0.09 20.63 -3.09
N MET A 347 1.02 20.72 -4.04
CA MET A 347 0.64 20.57 -5.45
C MET A 347 0.24 19.15 -5.87
N LEU A 348 0.90 18.09 -5.39
CA LEU A 348 0.60 16.72 -5.85
C LEU A 348 -0.75 16.17 -5.37
N HIS A 349 -1.11 16.42 -4.10
CA HIS A 349 -2.40 15.99 -3.56
C HIS A 349 -3.55 16.74 -4.25
N PHE A 350 -3.42 18.06 -4.40
CA PHE A 350 -4.41 18.86 -5.15
C PHE A 350 -4.42 18.53 -6.64
N GLN A 351 -3.29 18.26 -7.30
CA GLN A 351 -3.28 17.88 -8.71
C GLN A 351 -4.00 16.55 -8.94
N TYR A 352 -3.83 15.57 -8.06
CA TYR A 352 -4.56 14.31 -8.15
C TYR A 352 -6.06 14.50 -7.87
N GLU A 353 -6.43 15.25 -6.82
CA GLU A 353 -7.83 15.58 -6.54
C GLU A 353 -8.48 16.39 -7.68
N ILE A 354 -7.77 17.36 -8.25
CA ILE A 354 -8.21 18.15 -9.40
C ILE A 354 -8.35 17.26 -10.64
N SER A 355 -7.42 16.33 -10.89
CA SER A 355 -7.49 15.39 -12.01
C SER A 355 -8.67 14.42 -11.85
N GLU A 356 -8.90 13.91 -10.64
CA GLU A 356 -10.02 13.02 -10.32
C GLU A 356 -11.38 13.75 -10.42
N ILE A 357 -11.47 14.97 -9.90
CA ILE A 357 -12.63 15.85 -10.06
C ILE A 357 -12.84 16.16 -11.55
N SER A 358 -11.78 16.48 -12.29
CA SER A 358 -11.87 16.77 -13.72
C SER A 358 -12.37 15.57 -14.50
N LYS A 359 -11.97 14.35 -14.13
CA LYS A 359 -12.46 13.12 -14.76
C LYS A 359 -13.95 12.90 -14.49
N VAL A 360 -14.37 13.01 -13.23
CA VAL A 360 -15.79 12.90 -12.84
C VAL A 360 -16.65 13.96 -13.54
N VAL A 361 -16.14 15.19 -13.64
CA VAL A 361 -16.83 16.28 -14.35
C VAL A 361 -16.94 15.98 -15.84
N ASN A 362 -15.87 15.49 -16.49
CA ASN A 362 -15.90 15.15 -17.91
C ASN A 362 -16.85 13.98 -18.21
N ASP A 363 -16.87 12.95 -17.36
CA ASP A 363 -17.80 11.82 -17.48
C ASP A 363 -19.26 12.32 -17.34
N ALA A 364 -19.53 13.18 -16.36
CA ALA A 364 -20.86 13.77 -16.16
C ALA A 364 -21.30 14.68 -17.32
N ILE A 365 -20.36 15.44 -17.93
CA ILE A 365 -20.63 16.24 -19.14
C ILE A 365 -21.02 15.31 -20.30
N GLY A 366 -20.29 14.20 -20.49
CA GLY A 366 -20.60 13.21 -21.52
C GLY A 366 -21.99 12.58 -21.35
N ASP A 367 -22.37 12.27 -20.11
CA ASP A 367 -23.71 11.78 -19.78
C ASP A 367 -24.81 12.82 -20.08
N LEU A 368 -24.56 14.10 -19.77
CA LEU A 368 -25.46 15.22 -20.07
C LEU A 368 -25.65 15.40 -21.59
N GLU A 369 -24.58 15.37 -22.37
CA GLU A 369 -24.65 15.45 -23.84
C GLU A 369 -25.38 14.24 -24.46
N CYS A 370 -25.29 13.08 -23.82
CA CYS A 370 -26.05 11.89 -24.22
C CYS A 370 -27.54 12.09 -23.94
N LEU A 371 -27.88 12.58 -22.74
CA LEU A 371 -29.24 12.86 -22.32
C LEU A 371 -29.88 13.96 -23.16
N GLU A 372 -29.15 15.04 -23.48
CA GLU A 372 -29.62 16.09 -24.39
C GLU A 372 -29.93 15.56 -25.79
N ARG A 373 -29.11 14.65 -26.33
CA ARG A 373 -29.39 13.97 -27.59
C ARG A 373 -30.62 13.07 -27.50
N GLU A 374 -30.86 12.45 -26.35
CA GLU A 374 -32.02 11.59 -26.14
C GLU A 374 -33.31 12.40 -25.96
N VAL A 375 -33.25 13.51 -25.23
CA VAL A 375 -34.33 14.50 -25.12
C VAL A 375 -34.63 15.14 -26.47
N ALA A 376 -33.62 15.45 -27.29
CA ALA A 376 -33.84 15.98 -28.63
C ALA A 376 -34.53 14.99 -29.58
N LYS A 377 -34.39 13.67 -29.35
CA LYS A 377 -35.12 12.63 -30.09
C LYS A 377 -36.58 12.54 -29.67
N ILE A 378 -36.89 12.92 -28.42
CA ILE A 378 -38.27 13.11 -27.96
C ILE A 378 -38.76 14.41 -28.58
N SER A 379 -39.26 14.32 -29.81
CA SER A 379 -39.73 15.48 -30.56
C SER A 379 -40.76 16.27 -29.74
N GLY A 380 -40.67 17.60 -29.76
CA GLY A 380 -41.67 18.48 -29.11
C GLY A 380 -43.10 18.19 -29.57
N HIS A 381 -43.27 17.55 -30.73
CA HIS A 381 -44.53 17.09 -31.26
C HIS A 381 -45.25 16.09 -30.34
N ASP A 382 -44.55 15.12 -29.74
CA ASP A 382 -45.18 14.13 -28.84
C ASP A 382 -45.55 14.75 -27.49
N PHE A 383 -44.79 15.73 -27.02
CA PHE A 383 -45.09 16.42 -25.77
C PHE A 383 -46.33 17.32 -25.91
N ASP A 384 -46.44 18.08 -27.01
CA ASP A 384 -47.58 18.97 -27.26
C ASP A 384 -48.88 18.20 -27.53
N VAL A 385 -48.80 17.07 -28.25
CA VAL A 385 -49.95 16.19 -28.49
C VAL A 385 -50.45 15.59 -27.17
N ASN A 386 -49.54 15.06 -26.34
CA ASN A 386 -49.91 14.48 -25.04
C ASN A 386 -50.45 15.54 -24.07
N ARG A 387 -49.89 16.75 -24.07
CA ARG A 387 -50.37 17.88 -23.26
C ARG A 387 -51.77 18.31 -23.67
N LYS A 388 -52.06 18.38 -24.98
CA LYS A 388 -53.39 18.72 -25.49
C LYS A 388 -54.43 17.66 -25.11
N LEU A 389 -54.09 16.38 -25.27
CA LEU A 389 -54.97 15.27 -24.91
C LEU A 389 -55.35 15.28 -23.41
N LEU A 390 -54.38 15.59 -22.53
CA LEU A 390 -54.61 15.71 -21.09
C LEU A 390 -55.56 16.87 -20.73
N LEU A 391 -55.44 18.01 -21.41
CA LEU A 391 -56.33 19.15 -21.21
C LEU A 391 -57.77 18.83 -21.67
N ASP A 392 -57.93 18.19 -22.82
CA ASP A 392 -59.24 17.78 -23.34
C ASP A 392 -59.92 16.76 -22.41
N ILE A 393 -59.17 15.79 -21.86
CA ILE A 393 -59.67 14.85 -20.86
C ILE A 393 -60.09 15.58 -19.58
N HIS A 394 -59.31 16.56 -19.12
CA HIS A 394 -59.65 17.32 -17.92
C HIS A 394 -60.94 18.13 -18.11
N GLU A 395 -61.10 18.82 -19.24
CA GLU A 395 -62.31 19.58 -19.56
C GLU A 395 -63.54 18.67 -19.63
N TYR A 396 -63.40 17.48 -20.23
CA TYR A 396 -64.46 16.48 -20.25
C TYR A 396 -64.89 16.03 -18.84
N PHE A 397 -63.93 15.77 -17.95
CA PHE A 397 -64.22 15.41 -16.56
C PHE A 397 -64.89 16.54 -15.78
N VAL A 398 -64.47 17.79 -15.98
CA VAL A 398 -65.09 18.97 -15.35
C VAL A 398 -66.54 19.13 -15.82
N ASN A 399 -66.81 18.91 -17.11
CA ASN A 399 -68.15 18.97 -17.68
C ASN A 399 -69.09 17.86 -17.17
N ILE A 400 -68.57 16.64 -17.00
CA ILE A 400 -69.32 15.54 -16.35
C ILE A 400 -69.61 15.90 -14.89
N SER A 401 -68.62 16.40 -14.17
CA SER A 401 -68.74 16.72 -12.74
C SER A 401 -69.78 17.80 -12.47
N SER A 402 -69.78 18.85 -13.29
CA SER A 402 -70.74 19.96 -13.22
C SER A 402 -72.15 19.53 -13.62
N SER A 403 -72.29 18.71 -14.67
CA SER A 403 -73.58 18.12 -15.07
C SER A 403 -74.18 17.23 -13.98
N ARG A 404 -73.33 16.41 -13.33
CA ARG A 404 -73.74 15.52 -12.24
C ARG A 404 -74.15 16.29 -10.98
N ARG A 405 -73.45 17.38 -10.63
CA ARG A 405 -73.87 18.30 -9.55
C ARG A 405 -75.23 18.93 -9.83
N ARG A 406 -75.47 19.42 -11.05
CA ARG A 406 -76.77 20.00 -11.44
C ARG A 406 -77.92 18.98 -11.35
N GLN A 407 -77.69 17.73 -11.76
CA GLN A 407 -78.70 16.68 -11.61
C GLN A 407 -78.99 16.37 -10.14
N VAL A 408 -77.97 16.32 -9.28
CA VAL A 408 -78.14 16.09 -7.83
C VAL A 408 -78.88 17.25 -7.17
N GLU A 409 -78.59 18.51 -7.52
CA GLU A 409 -79.32 19.68 -7.01
C GLU A 409 -80.79 19.70 -7.45
N LEU A 410 -81.09 19.30 -8.69
CA LEU A 410 -82.46 19.18 -9.18
C LEU A 410 -83.24 18.05 -8.48
N MET A 411 -82.58 16.93 -8.16
CA MET A 411 -83.19 15.84 -7.38
C MET A 411 -83.42 16.23 -5.92
N MET A 412 -82.51 17.00 -5.31
CA MET A 412 -82.65 17.51 -3.95
C MET A 412 -83.79 18.53 -3.83
N LYS A 413 -83.97 19.42 -4.83
CA LYS A 413 -85.11 20.35 -4.87
C LYS A 413 -86.45 19.62 -5.00
N ARG A 414 -86.54 18.58 -5.83
CA ARG A 414 -87.78 17.78 -5.97
C ARG A 414 -88.16 17.00 -4.69
N LYS A 415 -87.18 16.58 -3.88
CA LYS A 415 -87.45 15.91 -2.60
C LYS A 415 -87.81 16.86 -1.45
N GLY A 416 -87.48 18.16 -1.56
CA GLY A 416 -87.83 19.16 -0.54
C GLY A 416 -89.26 19.69 -0.64
N ASP A 417 -89.92 19.54 -1.79
CA ASP A 417 -91.28 20.02 -2.03
C ASP A 417 -92.36 18.95 -1.74
N ASP A 418 -92.00 17.67 -1.59
CA ASP A 418 -92.92 16.57 -1.22
C ASP A 418 -93.03 16.32 0.30
N GLU A 419 -92.31 17.08 1.14
CA GLU A 419 -92.36 16.99 2.62
C GLU A 419 -92.85 18.30 3.30
N ARG A 420 -93.71 19.09 2.65
CA ARG A 420 -94.43 20.23 3.27
C ARG A 420 -95.94 20.17 3.13
#